data_AF-A0AAD7UGG1-F1
#
_entry.id   AF-A0AAD7UGG1-F1
#
_cell.length_a   1.000
_cell.length_b   1.000
_cell.length_c   1.000
_cell.angle_alpha   90.00
_cell.angle_beta   90.00
_cell.angle_gamma   90.00
#
_symmetry.space_group_name_H-M   'P 1'
#
loop_
_entity.id
_entity.type
_entity.pdbx_description
1 polymer ?
#
loop_
_entity_poly.entity_id
_entity_poly.type
_entity_poly.pdbx_seq_one_letter_code
_entity_poly.pdbx_strand_id
1 'polypeptide(L)'
;MEDHEGVELDSFHSSDEEDEDSDEEARRLASEELAIIERRRELELALFRKYDSTKINPRRQCWFLVNSKWLETWGRWLSGEELPGAIDNRDLFLDPATNELKRNLRARDQYRAVNPMVWYIMVELYGHDGTPEICRYIVDAYSAPVEGQRLERACREPAHKARTLVNELRGRLHPLNLDDDDDDDEIVWCCCTSRRLDCLLFHLFTCCRHLGRHRYHYNQVQQAEEQGGDDDDDDDDDEPDGEPETNNGQHDATQNIANDDAVTNPVHVQRDSGDIQT
;
A
#
# COMPACT_ATOMS: atom_id res chain seq x y z
N MET A 1 -63.32 17.89 -60.98
CA MET A 1 -63.19 17.81 -59.52
C MET A 1 -61.73 17.53 -59.27
N GLU A 2 -61.01 18.63 -59.15
CA GLU A 2 -59.57 18.68 -58.91
C GLU A 2 -59.43 18.96 -57.42
N ASP A 3 -58.89 18.02 -56.66
CA ASP A 3 -58.50 18.22 -55.27
C ASP A 3 -57.00 17.97 -55.20
N HIS A 4 -56.25 19.08 -55.26
CA HIS A 4 -54.81 19.14 -55.05
C HIS A 4 -54.58 19.36 -53.54
N GLU A 5 -54.32 18.30 -52.80
CA GLU A 5 -53.82 18.39 -51.42
C GLU A 5 -52.36 18.88 -51.45
N GLY A 6 -52.16 20.12 -51.04
CA GLY A 6 -50.85 20.71 -50.79
C GLY A 6 -50.33 20.23 -49.44
N VAL A 7 -49.20 19.51 -49.46
CA VAL A 7 -48.44 19.18 -48.25
C VAL A 7 -47.42 20.29 -48.06
N GLU A 8 -47.63 21.12 -47.03
CA GLU A 8 -46.63 22.07 -46.54
C GLU A 8 -45.43 21.28 -46.02
N LEU A 9 -44.29 21.44 -46.71
CA LEU A 9 -42.98 21.00 -46.23
C LEU A 9 -42.54 21.98 -45.15
N ASP A 10 -42.79 21.61 -43.90
CA ASP A 10 -42.26 22.32 -42.75
C ASP A 10 -40.72 22.31 -42.80
N SER A 11 -40.19 23.52 -42.85
CA SER A 11 -38.78 23.85 -42.86
C SER A 11 -38.13 23.38 -41.56
N PHE A 12 -37.50 22.21 -41.63
CA PHE A 12 -36.62 21.66 -40.60
C PHE A 12 -35.45 22.64 -40.37
N HIS A 13 -35.59 23.53 -39.39
CA HIS A 13 -34.49 24.35 -38.87
C HIS A 13 -33.47 23.39 -38.23
N SER A 14 -32.24 23.36 -38.75
CA SER A 14 -31.18 22.55 -38.16
C SER A 14 -30.68 23.20 -36.88
N SER A 15 -30.86 22.47 -35.79
CA SER A 15 -30.33 22.78 -34.46
C SER A 15 -28.89 22.25 -34.37
N ASP A 16 -27.96 22.84 -35.12
CA ASP A 16 -26.54 22.41 -35.17
C ASP A 16 -25.63 23.22 -34.22
N GLU A 17 -26.19 24.01 -33.28
CA GLU A 17 -25.40 24.91 -32.40
C GLU A 17 -25.18 24.40 -30.96
N GLU A 18 -25.59 23.17 -30.61
CA GLU A 18 -25.51 22.67 -29.22
C GLU A 18 -24.33 21.70 -28.91
N ASP A 19 -23.46 21.40 -29.88
CA ASP A 19 -22.42 20.36 -29.71
C ASP A 19 -21.00 20.87 -29.34
N GLU A 20 -20.69 22.17 -29.54
CA GLU A 20 -19.30 22.67 -29.32
C GLU A 20 -18.90 22.79 -27.83
N ASP A 21 -19.86 23.05 -26.94
CA ASP A 21 -19.58 23.23 -25.50
C ASP A 21 -19.30 21.90 -24.77
N SER A 22 -19.85 20.79 -25.26
CA SER A 22 -19.68 19.48 -24.62
C SER A 22 -18.25 18.94 -24.76
N ASP A 23 -17.64 19.15 -25.92
CA ASP A 23 -16.28 18.69 -26.22
C ASP A 23 -15.22 19.40 -25.38
N GLU A 24 -15.38 20.71 -25.14
CA GLU A 24 -14.42 21.49 -24.36
C GLU A 24 -14.49 21.12 -22.87
N GLU A 25 -15.69 20.88 -22.34
CA GLU A 25 -15.85 20.40 -20.97
C GLU A 25 -15.23 19.00 -20.78
N ALA A 26 -15.42 18.08 -21.72
CA ALA A 26 -14.81 16.75 -21.67
C ALA A 26 -13.27 16.82 -21.67
N ARG A 27 -12.68 17.72 -22.47
CA ARG A 27 -11.21 17.94 -22.48
C ARG A 27 -10.71 18.51 -21.16
N ARG A 28 -11.45 19.44 -20.56
CA ARG A 28 -11.11 20.03 -19.25
C ARG A 28 -11.10 18.96 -18.16
N LEU A 29 -12.15 18.14 -18.09
CA LEU A 29 -12.25 17.04 -17.12
C LEU A 29 -11.13 16.01 -17.30
N ALA A 30 -10.84 15.61 -18.54
CA ALA A 30 -9.74 14.69 -18.82
C ALA A 30 -8.38 15.29 -18.42
N SER A 31 -8.14 16.57 -18.67
CA SER A 31 -6.91 17.26 -18.26
C SER A 31 -6.76 17.32 -16.74
N GLU A 32 -7.84 17.56 -16.01
CA GLU A 32 -7.86 17.58 -14.54
C GLU A 32 -7.61 16.18 -13.97
N GLU A 33 -8.27 15.16 -14.51
CA GLU A 33 -8.06 13.76 -14.11
C GLU A 33 -6.61 13.33 -14.32
N LEU A 34 -6.00 13.68 -15.46
CA LEU A 34 -4.59 13.43 -15.73
C LEU A 34 -3.67 14.13 -14.72
N ALA A 35 -3.97 15.37 -14.33
CA ALA A 35 -3.19 16.10 -13.33
C ALA A 35 -3.27 15.44 -11.95
N ILE A 36 -4.44 14.94 -11.54
CA ILE A 36 -4.63 14.20 -10.28
C ILE A 36 -3.85 12.88 -10.32
N ILE A 37 -3.90 12.15 -11.43
CA ILE A 37 -3.16 10.89 -11.62
C ILE A 37 -1.65 11.14 -11.53
N GLU A 38 -1.14 12.17 -12.19
CA GLU A 38 0.29 12.49 -12.15
C GLU A 38 0.72 12.89 -10.74
N ARG A 39 -0.10 13.69 -10.06
CA ARG A 39 0.13 14.04 -8.66
C ARG A 39 0.18 12.83 -7.74
N ARG A 40 -0.68 11.83 -7.98
CA ARG A 40 -0.66 10.55 -7.26
C ARG A 40 0.65 9.81 -7.46
N ARG A 41 1.13 9.68 -8.70
CA ARG A 41 2.39 9.00 -9.02
C ARG A 41 3.57 9.67 -8.32
N GLU A 42 3.63 11.00 -8.33
CA GLU A 42 4.68 11.76 -7.63
C GLU A 42 4.68 11.48 -6.12
N LEU A 43 3.51 11.52 -5.48
CA LEU A 43 3.38 11.30 -4.05
C LEU A 43 3.71 9.85 -3.66
N GLU A 44 3.22 8.87 -4.44
CA GLU A 44 3.54 7.46 -4.24
C GLU A 44 5.06 7.24 -4.35
N LEU A 45 5.69 7.72 -5.43
CA LEU A 45 7.13 7.58 -5.65
C LEU A 45 7.96 8.24 -4.53
N ALA A 46 7.56 9.43 -4.08
CA ALA A 46 8.21 10.11 -2.95
C ALA A 46 8.09 9.30 -1.65
N LEU A 47 6.91 8.71 -1.41
CA LEU A 47 6.67 7.86 -0.25
C LEU A 47 7.54 6.60 -0.29
N PHE A 48 7.62 5.91 -1.42
CA PHE A 48 8.46 4.73 -1.59
C PHE A 48 9.94 5.05 -1.41
N ARG A 49 10.46 6.11 -2.04
CA ARG A 49 11.86 6.54 -1.88
C ARG A 49 12.23 6.83 -0.43
N LYS A 50 11.30 7.35 0.37
CA LYS A 50 11.53 7.66 1.78
C LYS A 50 11.70 6.41 2.65
N TYR A 51 11.00 5.32 2.34
CA TYR A 51 10.97 4.10 3.16
C TYR A 51 11.71 2.91 2.55
N ASP A 52 12.16 3.01 1.29
CA ASP A 52 12.97 2.00 0.65
C ASP A 52 14.39 1.99 1.23
N SER A 53 14.61 1.07 2.17
CA SER A 53 15.90 0.77 2.78
C SER A 53 16.39 -0.59 2.30
N THR A 54 17.67 -0.66 1.94
CA THR A 54 18.39 -1.89 1.60
C THR A 54 18.84 -2.69 2.82
N LYS A 55 18.59 -2.17 4.02
CA LYS A 55 18.95 -2.81 5.30
C LYS A 55 17.72 -3.04 6.15
N ILE A 56 17.65 -4.22 6.75
CA ILE A 56 16.68 -4.57 7.79
C ILE A 56 17.41 -5.01 9.05
N ASN A 57 16.75 -4.89 10.20
CA ASN A 57 17.22 -5.52 11.43
C ASN A 57 16.64 -6.95 11.52
N PRO A 58 17.41 -8.02 11.26
CA PRO A 58 16.88 -9.39 11.20
C PRO A 58 16.33 -9.91 12.52
N ARG A 59 16.60 -9.24 13.66
CA ARG A 59 16.00 -9.59 14.96
C ARG A 59 14.55 -9.09 15.11
N ARG A 60 14.17 -8.05 14.36
CA ARG A 60 12.88 -7.36 14.49
C ARG A 60 12.09 -7.26 13.18
N GLN A 61 12.72 -7.55 12.06
CA GLN A 61 12.18 -7.35 10.72
C GLN A 61 12.53 -8.54 9.83
N CYS A 62 11.77 -8.68 8.76
CA CYS A 62 12.00 -9.63 7.69
C CYS A 62 11.79 -8.98 6.32
N TRP A 63 12.25 -9.64 5.28
CA TRP A 63 11.98 -9.29 3.90
C TRP A 63 10.66 -9.92 3.44
N PHE A 64 9.91 -9.18 2.64
CA PHE A 64 8.74 -9.68 1.89
C PHE A 64 9.14 -9.87 0.44
N LEU A 65 8.85 -11.05 -0.12
CA LEU A 65 9.16 -11.33 -1.52
C LEU A 65 7.96 -10.96 -2.40
N VAL A 66 8.22 -10.14 -3.41
CA VAL A 66 7.22 -9.63 -4.36
C VAL A 66 7.62 -10.08 -5.76
N ASN A 67 6.64 -10.53 -6.54
CA ASN A 67 6.80 -10.91 -7.93
C ASN A 67 7.37 -9.75 -8.76
N SER A 68 8.47 -10.00 -9.48
CA SER A 68 9.12 -8.97 -10.30
C SER A 68 8.18 -8.42 -11.38
N LYS A 69 7.28 -9.23 -11.96
CA LYS A 69 6.35 -8.78 -13.00
C LYS A 69 5.36 -7.72 -12.49
N TRP A 70 4.89 -7.89 -11.26
CA TRP A 70 4.01 -6.88 -10.64
C TRP A 70 4.78 -5.58 -10.39
N LEU A 71 6.02 -5.67 -9.87
CA LEU A 71 6.89 -4.50 -9.68
C LEU A 71 7.25 -3.78 -10.98
N GLU A 72 7.44 -4.52 -12.08
CA GLU A 72 7.63 -3.95 -13.42
C GLU A 72 6.40 -3.19 -13.89
N THR A 73 5.21 -3.74 -13.66
CA THR A 73 3.94 -3.07 -13.99
C THR A 73 3.72 -1.83 -13.12
N TRP A 74 4.08 -1.90 -11.84
CA TRP A 74 4.08 -0.72 -10.96
C TRP A 74 5.08 0.36 -11.42
N GLY A 75 6.27 -0.04 -11.89
CA GLY A 75 7.24 0.89 -12.48
C GLY A 75 6.72 1.56 -13.77
N ARG A 76 5.97 0.82 -14.58
CA ARG A 76 5.28 1.34 -15.78
C ARG A 76 4.15 2.31 -15.41
N TRP A 77 3.35 2.00 -14.39
CA TRP A 77 2.36 2.91 -13.80
C TRP A 77 2.97 4.25 -13.43
N LEU A 78 4.10 4.24 -12.72
CA LEU A 78 4.81 5.47 -12.38
C LEU A 78 5.34 6.25 -13.59
N SER A 79 5.43 5.62 -14.75
CA SER A 79 5.93 6.21 -16.00
C SER A 79 4.82 6.70 -16.93
N GLY A 80 3.54 6.58 -16.55
CA GLY A 80 2.43 7.02 -17.39
C GLY A 80 1.40 5.95 -17.73
N GLU A 81 1.70 4.68 -17.52
CA GLU A 81 0.83 3.56 -17.95
C GLU A 81 -0.33 3.30 -16.97
N GLU A 82 -1.06 2.20 -17.21
CA GLU A 82 -2.20 1.75 -16.39
C GLU A 82 -1.80 1.34 -14.97
N LEU A 83 -2.77 1.41 -14.05
CA LEU A 83 -2.60 1.03 -12.64
C LEU A 83 -2.28 -0.48 -12.53
N PRO A 84 -1.31 -0.91 -11.68
CA PRO A 84 -0.87 -2.30 -11.65
C PRO A 84 -1.86 -3.30 -11.04
N GLY A 85 -2.99 -2.81 -10.49
CA GLY A 85 -3.93 -3.62 -9.73
C GLY A 85 -3.32 -4.14 -8.41
N ALA A 86 -4.02 -5.10 -7.79
CA ALA A 86 -3.58 -5.71 -6.53
C ALA A 86 -2.25 -6.46 -6.69
N ILE A 87 -1.46 -6.51 -5.62
CA ILE A 87 -0.20 -7.27 -5.59
C ILE A 87 -0.48 -8.74 -5.92
N ASP A 88 0.16 -9.24 -6.97
CA ASP A 88 -0.01 -10.62 -7.46
C ASP A 88 1.31 -11.41 -7.33
N ASN A 89 1.34 -12.33 -6.37
CA ASN A 89 2.44 -13.27 -6.17
C ASN A 89 2.14 -14.69 -6.68
N ARG A 90 1.01 -14.95 -7.38
CA ARG A 90 0.60 -16.30 -7.82
C ARG A 90 1.68 -16.99 -8.64
N ASP A 91 2.37 -16.22 -9.47
CA ASP A 91 3.44 -16.71 -10.32
C ASP A 91 4.68 -17.22 -9.57
N LEU A 92 4.79 -16.97 -8.26
CA LEU A 92 5.85 -17.50 -7.40
C LEU A 92 5.49 -18.87 -6.79
N PHE A 93 4.20 -19.21 -6.74
CA PHE A 93 3.71 -20.47 -6.18
C PHE A 93 3.54 -21.53 -7.25
N LEU A 94 3.87 -22.78 -6.92
CA LEU A 94 3.41 -23.93 -7.67
C LEU A 94 1.91 -24.13 -7.41
N ASP A 95 1.52 -24.02 -6.14
CA ASP A 95 0.14 -24.03 -5.68
C ASP A 95 -0.02 -23.08 -4.48
N PRO A 96 -0.75 -21.96 -4.64
CA PRO A 96 -1.02 -21.03 -3.56
C PRO A 96 -1.78 -21.64 -2.37
N ALA A 97 -2.60 -22.68 -2.59
CA ALA A 97 -3.42 -23.27 -1.53
C ALA A 97 -2.59 -24.08 -0.53
N THR A 98 -1.48 -24.66 -0.99
CA THR A 98 -0.55 -25.44 -0.17
C THR A 98 0.66 -24.64 0.30
N ASN A 99 0.75 -23.36 -0.08
CA ASN A 99 1.93 -22.50 0.12
C ASN A 99 3.22 -23.07 -0.51
N GLU A 100 3.12 -23.95 -1.52
CA GLU A 100 4.28 -24.53 -2.18
C GLU A 100 4.84 -23.56 -3.23
N LEU A 101 6.09 -23.15 -3.07
CA LEU A 101 6.79 -22.27 -4.02
C LEU A 101 7.23 -23.06 -5.26
N LYS A 102 7.24 -22.40 -6.43
CA LYS A 102 7.90 -22.95 -7.62
C LYS A 102 9.36 -23.24 -7.30
N ARG A 103 9.98 -24.20 -8.01
CA ARG A 103 11.40 -24.56 -7.84
C ARG A 103 12.32 -23.61 -8.61
N ASN A 104 13.54 -23.45 -8.13
CA ASN A 104 14.61 -22.66 -8.76
C ASN A 104 14.25 -21.18 -9.02
N LEU A 105 13.47 -20.56 -8.13
CA LEU A 105 13.19 -19.13 -8.14
C LEU A 105 14.48 -18.35 -7.94
N ARG A 106 14.74 -17.41 -8.84
CA ARG A 106 15.93 -16.53 -8.77
C ARG A 106 15.53 -15.15 -8.28
N ALA A 107 16.20 -14.68 -7.23
CA ALA A 107 16.13 -13.30 -6.79
C ALA A 107 16.49 -12.35 -7.95
N ARG A 108 15.93 -11.14 -7.95
CA ARG A 108 16.05 -10.10 -8.99
C ARG A 108 15.29 -10.42 -10.29
N ASP A 109 15.35 -11.67 -10.76
CA ASP A 109 14.68 -12.09 -11.99
C ASP A 109 13.18 -12.29 -11.75
N GLN A 110 12.82 -13.18 -10.82
CA GLN A 110 11.42 -13.61 -10.64
C GLN A 110 10.77 -12.93 -9.43
N TYR A 111 11.57 -12.58 -8.43
CA TYR A 111 11.09 -11.86 -7.26
C TYR A 111 12.12 -10.83 -6.79
N ARG A 112 11.64 -9.84 -6.04
CA ARG A 112 12.48 -8.91 -5.28
C ARG A 112 12.05 -8.92 -3.82
N ALA A 113 13.02 -8.73 -2.94
CA ALA A 113 12.76 -8.53 -1.52
C ALA A 113 12.52 -7.03 -1.26
N VAL A 114 11.44 -6.72 -0.55
CA VAL A 114 11.14 -5.38 -0.03
C VAL A 114 11.07 -5.43 1.49
N ASN A 115 11.44 -4.32 2.14
CA ASN A 115 11.36 -4.23 3.59
C ASN A 115 9.88 -4.12 4.05
N PRO A 116 9.59 -4.34 5.35
CA PRO A 116 8.21 -4.37 5.85
C PRO A 116 7.43 -3.07 5.60
N MET A 117 8.08 -1.91 5.71
CA MET A 117 7.40 -0.63 5.46
C MET A 117 6.94 -0.54 4.01
N VAL A 118 7.82 -0.87 3.07
CA VAL A 118 7.50 -0.85 1.63
C VAL A 118 6.37 -1.84 1.31
N TRP A 119 6.43 -3.06 1.86
CA TRP A 119 5.37 -4.06 1.70
C TRP A 119 4.00 -3.51 2.11
N TYR A 120 3.89 -3.02 3.34
CA TYR A 120 2.59 -2.57 3.85
C TYR A 120 2.10 -1.28 3.19
N ILE A 121 3.00 -0.40 2.70
CA ILE A 121 2.59 0.73 1.86
C ILE A 121 1.98 0.24 0.54
N MET A 122 2.58 -0.76 -0.12
CA MET A 122 2.01 -1.34 -1.34
C MET A 122 0.64 -1.98 -1.06
N VAL A 123 0.51 -2.74 0.03
CA VAL A 123 -0.75 -3.40 0.40
C VAL A 123 -1.84 -2.38 0.68
N GLU A 124 -1.55 -1.29 1.39
CA GLU A 124 -2.55 -0.25 1.69
C GLU A 124 -2.94 0.57 0.44
N LEU A 125 -2.03 0.74 -0.53
CA LEU A 125 -2.30 1.46 -1.79
C LEU A 125 -3.03 0.63 -2.84
N TYR A 126 -2.65 -0.64 -3.00
CA TYR A 126 -3.08 -1.48 -4.12
C TYR A 126 -3.87 -2.71 -3.69
N GLY A 127 -3.84 -3.07 -2.41
CA GLY A 127 -4.34 -4.36 -1.93
C GLY A 127 -3.42 -5.51 -2.28
N HIS A 128 -3.83 -6.72 -1.92
CA HIS A 128 -3.19 -7.97 -2.32
C HIS A 128 -4.25 -8.94 -2.82
N ASP A 129 -3.86 -9.83 -3.73
CA ASP A 129 -4.77 -10.76 -4.42
C ASP A 129 -5.21 -11.98 -3.60
N GLY A 130 -4.95 -11.96 -2.29
CA GLY A 130 -5.18 -13.08 -1.37
C GLY A 130 -4.07 -14.14 -1.37
N THR A 131 -3.00 -13.99 -2.17
CA THR A 131 -1.87 -14.93 -2.08
C THR A 131 -1.16 -14.85 -0.73
N PRO A 132 -0.64 -15.99 -0.24
CA PRO A 132 0.14 -16.03 0.99
C PRO A 132 1.37 -15.12 0.94
N GLU A 133 1.66 -14.43 2.04
CA GLU A 133 2.86 -13.60 2.16
C GLU A 133 4.12 -14.49 2.24
N ILE A 134 5.16 -14.15 1.46
CA ILE A 134 6.44 -14.87 1.47
C ILE A 134 7.46 -14.07 2.28
N CYS A 135 7.57 -14.38 3.57
CA CYS A 135 8.42 -13.65 4.52
C CYS A 135 9.71 -14.41 4.84
N ARG A 136 10.88 -13.75 4.78
CA ARG A 136 12.21 -14.36 4.99
C ARG A 136 13.17 -13.43 5.72
N TYR A 137 14.09 -13.97 6.53
CA TYR A 137 15.14 -13.15 7.18
C TYR A 137 16.27 -12.74 6.24
N ILE A 138 16.48 -13.49 5.17
CA ILE A 138 17.46 -13.23 4.11
C ILE A 138 16.76 -13.22 2.74
N VAL A 139 17.39 -12.62 1.73
CA VAL A 139 16.83 -12.49 0.37
C VAL A 139 16.97 -13.80 -0.41
N ASP A 140 16.28 -14.84 0.05
CA ASP A 140 16.24 -16.17 -0.54
C ASP A 140 14.88 -16.81 -0.28
N ALA A 141 14.14 -17.11 -1.36
CA ALA A 141 12.82 -17.73 -1.31
C ALA A 141 12.80 -19.09 -0.59
N TYR A 142 13.93 -19.82 -0.62
CA TYR A 142 14.06 -21.14 -0.01
C TYR A 142 14.70 -21.12 1.38
N SER A 143 15.06 -19.94 1.89
CA SER A 143 15.49 -19.81 3.27
C SER A 143 14.34 -20.09 4.26
N ALA A 144 14.68 -20.32 5.53
CA ALA A 144 13.69 -20.66 6.55
C ALA A 144 12.57 -19.60 6.62
N PRO A 145 11.29 -20.02 6.61
CA PRO A 145 10.17 -19.10 6.76
C PRO A 145 10.21 -18.42 8.13
N VAL A 146 9.71 -17.19 8.19
CA VAL A 146 9.54 -16.48 9.46
C VAL A 146 8.39 -17.11 10.23
N GLU A 147 8.64 -17.51 11.48
CA GLU A 147 7.61 -18.07 12.38
C GLU A 147 6.47 -17.08 12.64
N GLY A 148 5.22 -17.57 12.72
CA GLY A 148 4.02 -16.73 12.84
C GLY A 148 4.08 -15.69 13.96
N GLN A 149 4.44 -16.07 15.18
CA GLN A 149 4.54 -15.13 16.31
C GLN A 149 5.59 -14.03 16.08
N ARG A 150 6.70 -14.36 15.41
CA ARG A 150 7.73 -13.38 15.09
C ARG A 150 7.29 -12.47 13.95
N LEU A 151 6.60 -13.03 12.96
CA LEU A 151 6.03 -12.29 11.85
C LEU A 151 5.02 -11.25 12.37
N GLU A 152 4.05 -11.65 13.18
CA GLU A 152 3.05 -10.75 13.77
C GLU A 152 3.68 -9.56 14.49
N ARG A 153 4.74 -9.80 15.28
CA ARG A 153 5.48 -8.73 15.98
C ARG A 153 6.24 -7.83 15.02
N ALA A 154 6.90 -8.41 14.02
CA ALA A 154 7.65 -7.67 13.01
C ALA A 154 6.74 -6.81 12.11
N CYS A 155 5.50 -7.22 11.92
CA CYS A 155 4.54 -6.59 11.01
C CYS A 155 3.67 -5.50 11.65
N ARG A 156 3.38 -5.60 12.95
CA ARG A 156 2.41 -4.72 13.62
C ARG A 156 2.72 -3.23 13.45
N GLU A 157 3.95 -2.82 13.78
CA GLU A 157 4.35 -1.41 13.69
C GLU A 157 4.41 -0.91 12.24
N PRO A 158 5.06 -1.62 11.28
CA PRO A 158 5.04 -1.23 9.88
C PRO A 158 3.65 -1.13 9.26
N ALA A 159 2.76 -2.08 9.54
CA ALA A 159 1.40 -2.08 9.01
C ALA A 159 0.60 -0.87 9.50
N HIS A 160 0.61 -0.60 10.82
CA HIS A 160 -0.07 0.56 11.38
C HIS A 160 0.47 1.87 10.79
N LYS A 161 1.79 2.00 10.71
CA LYS A 161 2.44 3.20 10.17
C LYS A 161 2.15 3.41 8.69
N ALA A 162 2.18 2.35 7.89
CA ALA A 162 1.85 2.40 6.47
C ALA A 162 0.43 2.90 6.24
N ARG A 163 -0.54 2.41 7.02
CA ARG A 163 -1.94 2.87 6.96
C ARG A 163 -2.06 4.37 7.19
N THR A 164 -1.43 4.89 8.25
CA THR A 164 -1.44 6.33 8.54
C THR A 164 -0.83 7.13 7.39
N LEU A 165 0.33 6.72 6.87
CA LEU A 165 1.00 7.40 5.76
C LEU A 165 0.17 7.39 4.46
N VAL A 166 -0.51 6.29 4.16
CA VAL A 166 -1.35 6.18 2.97
C VAL A 166 -2.62 7.03 3.13
N ASN A 167 -3.20 7.10 4.33
CA ASN A 167 -4.31 8.00 4.61
C ASN A 167 -3.91 9.47 4.47
N GLU A 168 -2.73 9.86 4.97
CA GLU A 168 -2.16 11.20 4.75
C GLU A 168 -1.95 11.49 3.26
N LEU A 169 -1.42 10.52 2.50
CA LEU A 169 -1.24 10.66 1.05
C LEU A 169 -2.58 10.86 0.34
N ARG A 170 -3.60 10.09 0.70
CA ARG A 170 -4.97 10.22 0.16
C ARG A 170 -5.56 11.61 0.46
N GLY A 171 -5.39 12.11 1.68
CA GLY A 171 -5.81 13.47 2.04
C GLY A 171 -5.13 14.55 1.19
N ARG A 172 -3.87 14.36 0.80
CA ARG A 172 -3.14 15.29 -0.09
C ARG A 172 -3.55 15.22 -1.56
N LEU A 173 -4.20 14.14 -1.98
CA LEU A 173 -4.73 13.99 -3.34
C LEU A 173 -6.08 14.64 -3.52
N HIS A 174 -6.74 15.03 -2.43
CA HIS A 174 -7.95 15.81 -2.46
C HIS A 174 -7.61 17.27 -2.17
N PRO A 175 -7.32 18.10 -3.19
CA PRO A 175 -7.38 19.54 -2.98
C PRO A 175 -8.81 19.86 -2.54
N LEU A 176 -8.92 20.62 -1.47
CA LEU A 176 -10.17 21.11 -0.91
C LEU A 176 -10.98 21.85 -2.01
N ASN A 177 -11.90 21.13 -2.68
CA ASN A 177 -13.08 21.69 -3.35
C ASN A 177 -14.32 21.44 -2.47
N LEU A 178 -14.13 21.55 -1.16
CA LEU A 178 -15.20 21.90 -0.25
C LEU A 178 -14.90 23.35 0.12
N ASP A 179 -15.10 24.25 -0.85
CA ASP A 179 -15.51 25.59 -0.43
C ASP A 179 -16.84 25.36 0.29
N ASP A 180 -16.82 25.70 1.57
CA ASP A 180 -17.86 25.55 2.58
C ASP A 180 -19.14 26.35 2.22
N ASP A 181 -19.77 26.04 1.09
CA ASP A 181 -21.12 26.49 0.79
C ASP A 181 -22.08 25.31 1.06
N ASP A 182 -22.39 25.16 2.35
CA ASP A 182 -23.64 24.62 2.92
C ASP A 182 -24.34 23.52 2.10
N ASP A 183 -24.08 22.24 2.41
CA ASP A 183 -25.10 21.20 2.64
C ASP A 183 -24.43 19.84 2.95
N ASP A 184 -24.93 19.17 3.98
CA ASP A 184 -24.41 18.01 4.73
C ASP A 184 -24.15 16.68 3.97
N ASP A 185 -23.53 16.71 2.80
CA ASP A 185 -23.17 15.48 2.08
C ASP A 185 -21.72 15.07 2.40
N GLU A 186 -21.58 14.23 3.42
CA GLU A 186 -20.34 13.50 3.76
C GLU A 186 -19.94 12.60 2.58
N ILE A 187 -19.20 13.14 1.60
CA ILE A 187 -18.71 12.40 0.44
C ILE A 187 -17.60 11.44 0.89
N VAL A 188 -18.01 10.24 1.31
CA VAL A 188 -17.13 9.09 1.54
C VAL A 188 -16.65 8.58 0.18
N TRP A 189 -15.53 9.12 -0.32
CA TRP A 189 -14.93 8.62 -1.56
C TRP A 189 -14.19 7.31 -1.31
N CYS A 190 -14.85 6.19 -1.61
CA CYS A 190 -14.21 4.89 -1.65
C CYS A 190 -13.37 4.72 -2.92
N CYS A 191 -12.17 4.17 -2.76
CA CYS A 191 -11.12 4.04 -3.76
C CYS A 191 -11.56 3.29 -5.05
N CYS A 192 -11.63 4.07 -6.14
CA CYS A 192 -11.62 3.67 -7.56
C CYS A 192 -12.89 2.99 -8.15
N THR A 193 -13.41 3.66 -9.18
CA THR A 193 -14.23 3.22 -10.33
C THR A 193 -14.81 1.79 -10.36
N SER A 194 -16.14 1.80 -10.53
CA SER A 194 -17.06 0.74 -10.97
C SER A 194 -17.84 -0.06 -9.93
N ARG A 195 -17.53 -0.01 -8.63
CA ARG A 195 -18.41 -0.59 -7.59
C ARG A 195 -18.38 0.20 -6.27
N ARG A 196 -18.98 1.40 -6.28
CA ARG A 196 -19.24 2.18 -5.05
C ARG A 196 -19.94 1.34 -3.97
N LEU A 197 -20.84 0.42 -4.34
CA LEU A 197 -21.53 -0.46 -3.40
C LEU A 197 -20.62 -1.50 -2.75
N ASP A 198 -19.73 -2.18 -3.47
CA ASP A 198 -18.84 -3.19 -2.87
C ASP A 198 -17.86 -2.55 -1.89
N CYS A 199 -17.46 -1.32 -2.19
CA CYS A 199 -16.54 -0.52 -1.39
C CYS A 199 -17.23 0.02 -0.12
N LEU A 200 -18.50 0.46 -0.25
CA LEU A 200 -19.36 0.84 0.88
C LEU A 200 -19.75 -0.37 1.74
N LEU A 201 -20.05 -1.52 1.14
CA LEU A 201 -20.32 -2.79 1.81
C LEU A 201 -19.06 -3.32 2.50
N PHE A 202 -17.88 -3.20 1.88
CA PHE A 202 -16.61 -3.57 2.52
C PHE A 202 -16.32 -2.67 3.73
N HIS A 203 -16.63 -1.37 3.67
CA HIS A 203 -16.54 -0.51 4.85
C HIS A 203 -17.60 -0.82 5.92
N LEU A 204 -18.85 -1.10 5.53
CA LEU A 204 -19.93 -1.48 6.44
C LEU A 204 -19.72 -2.84 7.12
N PHE A 205 -19.16 -3.83 6.41
CA PHE A 205 -19.09 -5.22 6.87
C PHE A 205 -17.69 -5.69 7.29
N THR A 206 -16.60 -5.03 6.86
CA THR A 206 -15.22 -5.52 7.10
C THR A 206 -14.33 -4.54 7.87
N CYS A 207 -14.69 -3.26 8.03
CA CYS A 207 -13.86 -2.30 8.78
C CYS A 207 -14.13 -2.19 10.30
N CYS A 208 -15.08 -2.93 10.87
CA CYS A 208 -15.36 -2.90 12.31
C CYS A 208 -15.18 -4.27 12.98
N ARG A 209 -13.92 -4.72 13.12
CA ARG A 209 -13.59 -5.73 14.16
C ARG A 209 -12.84 -5.16 15.36
N HIS A 210 -12.55 -3.84 15.39
CA HIS A 210 -11.83 -3.19 16.51
C HIS A 210 -12.33 -1.81 16.96
N LEU A 211 -13.41 -1.25 16.39
CA LEU A 211 -14.16 -0.20 17.08
C LEU A 211 -15.18 -0.88 17.98
N GLY A 212 -14.81 -1.08 19.24
CA GLY A 212 -15.66 -1.67 20.24
C GLY A 212 -17.00 -0.94 20.38
N ARG A 213 -18.06 -1.74 20.57
CA ARG A 213 -19.33 -1.39 21.23
C ARG A 213 -19.76 0.09 21.09
N HIS A 214 -20.31 0.46 19.94
CA HIS A 214 -21.39 1.45 19.95
C HIS A 214 -22.72 0.70 20.05
N ARG A 215 -23.26 0.60 21.26
CA ARG A 215 -24.65 0.15 21.48
C ARG A 215 -25.55 1.17 20.80
N TYR A 216 -26.13 0.81 19.66
CA TYR A 216 -27.34 1.47 19.19
C TYR A 216 -28.45 1.12 20.19
N HIS A 217 -28.82 2.07 21.05
CA HIS A 217 -30.06 2.00 21.83
C HIS A 217 -31.23 2.17 20.86
N TYR A 218 -31.73 1.08 20.30
CA TYR A 218 -33.08 1.05 19.77
C TYR A 218 -34.02 1.03 20.99
N ASN A 219 -34.82 2.09 21.14
CA ASN A 219 -35.92 2.13 22.10
C ASN A 219 -36.90 1.00 21.75
N GLN A 220 -36.88 -0.08 22.53
CA GLN A 220 -37.94 -1.08 22.49
C GLN A 220 -38.79 -0.93 23.76
N VAL A 221 -40.03 -0.56 23.48
CA VAL A 221 -41.15 -0.42 24.41
C VAL A 221 -41.44 -1.77 25.08
N GLN A 222 -41.51 -1.72 26.41
CA GLN A 222 -42.22 -2.58 27.36
C GLN A 222 -41.91 -4.09 27.37
N GLN A 223 -41.84 -4.61 28.61
CA GLN A 223 -41.26 -5.90 28.94
C GLN A 223 -40.75 -5.89 30.38
N ALA A 224 -41.65 -5.64 31.34
CA ALA A 224 -41.36 -5.68 32.77
C ALA A 224 -41.02 -7.11 33.26
N GLU A 225 -40.50 -7.18 34.48
CA GLU A 225 -40.20 -8.37 35.31
C GLU A 225 -38.83 -9.00 35.04
N GLU A 226 -37.99 -9.35 36.00
CA GLU A 226 -37.80 -9.17 37.45
C GLU A 226 -36.44 -9.89 37.73
N GLN A 227 -35.84 -9.68 38.91
CA GLN A 227 -34.61 -10.33 39.41
C GLN A 227 -33.31 -9.62 38.97
N GLY A 228 -32.47 -9.07 39.85
CA GLY A 228 -32.23 -9.35 41.26
C GLY A 228 -30.76 -9.77 41.40
N GLY A 229 -30.01 -9.12 42.29
CA GLY A 229 -28.66 -9.55 42.65
C GLY A 229 -27.66 -8.41 42.74
N ASP A 230 -27.59 -7.84 43.94
CA ASP A 230 -26.41 -7.16 44.51
C ASP A 230 -25.18 -8.09 44.51
N ASP A 231 -24.01 -7.49 44.73
CA ASP A 231 -22.83 -7.99 45.47
C ASP A 231 -21.52 -7.61 44.74
N ASP A 232 -20.99 -6.46 45.17
CA ASP A 232 -19.73 -6.29 45.92
C ASP A 232 -18.39 -6.91 45.42
N ASP A 233 -17.35 -6.23 45.90
CA ASP A 233 -15.95 -6.66 46.10
C ASP A 233 -14.92 -6.31 45.02
N ASP A 234 -14.32 -5.12 45.22
CA ASP A 234 -12.92 -4.94 45.62
C ASP A 234 -11.93 -6.07 45.26
N ASP A 235 -10.88 -5.73 44.50
CA ASP A 235 -9.52 -6.20 44.81
C ASP A 235 -8.49 -5.28 44.14
N ASP A 236 -7.86 -4.48 44.99
CA ASP A 236 -6.60 -3.77 44.79
C ASP A 236 -5.46 -4.80 44.64
N ASP A 237 -4.65 -4.67 43.58
CA ASP A 237 -3.33 -5.30 43.54
C ASP A 237 -2.29 -4.26 43.08
N ASP A 238 -1.76 -3.55 44.08
CA ASP A 238 -0.51 -2.81 44.06
C ASP A 238 0.67 -3.78 43.83
N GLU A 239 1.33 -3.72 42.68
CA GLU A 239 2.68 -4.30 42.52
C GLU A 239 3.78 -3.22 42.71
N PRO A 240 4.77 -3.48 43.60
CA PRO A 240 5.78 -2.50 43.96
C PRO A 240 6.96 -2.41 42.97
N ASP A 241 7.38 -1.17 42.72
CA ASP A 241 8.64 -0.80 42.10
C ASP A 241 9.84 -1.34 42.89
N GLY A 242 10.65 -2.17 42.22
CA GLY A 242 11.89 -2.70 42.75
C GLY A 242 13.05 -2.54 41.77
N GLU A 243 13.70 -1.38 41.78
CA GLU A 243 15.10 -1.28 41.34
C GLU A 243 16.01 -1.89 42.41
N PRO A 244 17.14 -2.48 41.99
CA PRO A 244 18.38 -1.87 42.47
C PRO A 244 19.50 -1.78 41.43
N GLU A 245 20.09 -0.59 41.39
CA GLU A 245 21.43 -0.30 40.89
C GLU A 245 22.49 -1.17 41.58
N THR A 246 23.39 -1.79 40.80
CA THR A 246 24.80 -2.01 41.20
C THR A 246 25.65 -1.97 39.92
N ASN A 247 26.52 -0.97 39.73
CA ASN A 247 27.85 -0.74 40.32
C ASN A 247 29.00 -1.31 39.46
N ASN A 248 29.82 -0.37 38.98
CA ASN A 248 31.26 -0.42 38.67
C ASN A 248 31.90 -1.69 38.09
N GLY A 249 32.46 -1.51 36.88
CA GLY A 249 33.44 -2.41 36.27
C GLY A 249 34.41 -1.63 35.37
N GLN A 250 35.19 -0.77 35.99
CA GLN A 250 36.33 -0.05 35.43
C GLN A 250 37.41 -1.07 35.05
N HIS A 251 37.73 -1.21 33.76
CA HIS A 251 38.92 -1.92 33.32
C HIS A 251 39.70 -1.14 32.28
N ASP A 252 41.01 -1.23 32.51
CA ASP A 252 42.12 -0.45 32.04
C ASP A 252 42.37 -0.40 30.54
N ALA A 253 43.10 0.67 30.23
CA ALA A 253 43.92 0.89 29.07
C ALA A 253 44.78 -0.32 28.63
N THR A 254 44.84 -0.54 27.32
CA THR A 254 46.04 -1.01 26.61
C THR A 254 45.89 -0.59 25.14
N GLN A 255 46.52 0.51 24.76
CA GLN A 255 47.75 0.55 23.95
C GLN A 255 47.61 0.00 22.51
N ASN A 256 47.87 0.91 21.57
CA ASN A 256 48.66 0.75 20.35
C ASN A 256 48.48 -0.53 19.53
N ILE A 257 48.11 -0.36 18.26
CA ILE A 257 49.00 -0.61 17.11
C ILE A 257 48.42 0.15 15.91
N ALA A 258 49.16 1.15 15.46
CA ALA A 258 49.06 1.67 14.12
C ALA A 258 49.63 0.60 13.17
N ASN A 259 48.88 0.20 12.16
CA ASN A 259 49.42 -0.40 10.96
C ASN A 259 48.93 0.42 9.77
N ASP A 260 49.77 1.38 9.41
CA ASP A 260 50.02 1.74 8.02
C ASP A 260 50.38 0.45 7.27
N ASP A 261 49.71 0.19 6.14
CA ASP A 261 50.41 -0.21 4.91
C ASP A 261 49.45 -0.16 3.73
N ALA A 262 49.66 0.87 2.92
CA ALA A 262 49.05 1.06 1.62
C ALA A 262 49.65 0.05 0.63
N VAL A 263 48.90 -1.00 0.30
CA VAL A 263 49.21 -1.84 -0.88
C VAL A 263 48.48 -1.27 -2.08
N THR A 264 49.18 -0.43 -2.83
CA THR A 264 48.78 -0.02 -4.18
C THR A 264 49.19 -1.11 -5.17
N ASN A 265 48.20 -1.77 -5.77
CA ASN A 265 48.41 -2.71 -6.89
C ASN A 265 48.29 -1.94 -8.22
N PRO A 266 49.33 -1.86 -9.05
CA PRO A 266 49.18 -1.37 -10.42
C PRO A 266 48.68 -2.50 -11.32
N VAL A 267 47.46 -2.33 -11.85
CA VAL A 267 46.91 -3.17 -12.91
C VAL A 267 47.65 -2.87 -14.21
N HIS A 268 48.46 -3.83 -14.65
CA HIS A 268 49.11 -3.85 -15.95
C HIS A 268 48.07 -4.24 -17.01
N VAL A 269 47.59 -3.26 -17.78
CA VAL A 269 46.75 -3.48 -18.97
C VAL A 269 47.66 -3.64 -20.18
N GLN A 270 47.91 -4.88 -20.60
CA GLN A 270 48.47 -5.17 -21.91
C GLN A 270 47.38 -4.96 -22.97
N ARG A 271 47.63 -4.01 -23.87
CA ARG A 271 46.88 -3.80 -25.11
C ARG A 271 47.37 -4.84 -26.12
N ASP A 272 46.50 -5.76 -26.49
CA ASP A 272 46.75 -6.65 -27.63
C ASP A 272 46.18 -5.97 -28.88
N SER A 273 47.08 -5.58 -29.78
CA SER A 273 46.76 -5.03 -31.10
C SER A 273 46.81 -6.19 -32.09
N GLY A 274 45.64 -6.73 -32.42
CA GLY A 274 45.48 -7.68 -33.51
C GLY A 274 45.52 -6.97 -34.86
N ASP A 275 46.63 -7.12 -35.55
CA ASP A 275 46.80 -6.77 -36.96
C ASP A 275 45.81 -7.57 -37.84
N ILE A 276 45.05 -6.84 -38.66
CA ILE A 276 44.30 -7.40 -39.80
C ILE A 276 45.23 -7.32 -41.00
N GLN A 277 45.71 -8.48 -41.46
CA GLN A 277 46.34 -8.60 -42.77
C GLN A 277 45.29 -8.67 -43.88
N THR A 278 45.65 -7.98 -44.96
CA THR A 278 45.04 -7.84 -46.30
C THR A 278 44.63 -9.13 -46.98
#